data_AF-A0A6N7MFB7-F1
#
_entry.id   AF-A0A6N7MFB7-F1
#
_cell.length_a   1.000
_cell.length_b   1.000
_cell.length_c   1.000
_cell.angle_alpha   90.00
_cell.angle_beta   90.00
_cell.angle_gamma   90.00
#
_symmetry.space_group_name_H-M   'P 1'
#
loop_
_entity.id
_entity.type
_entity.pdbx_description
1 polymer ?
#
loop_
_entity_poly.entity_id
_entity_poly.type
_entity_poly.pdbx_seq_one_letter_code
_entity_poly.pdbx_strand_id
1 'polypeptide(L)'
;TDLASIKAEFPAITGEYLKDDIAYPVMLSKIGPGWLGLVVASLIAAYMSTIGTHLNWGSSYLVNDFYKRFVNPKAPEKKLVLMGRLSTITLMVIAGFIALVFLEDATQAFNILLLSGAGSGLIYLLRWFWWRINAWTEVFAMVVATIVAVILIFVVNDLALANTFSGVYPLPENFHELDPKALSGTVFPIKLILAVVCTTIAWILGMLLTRPESKETLRSFYRLTRPGGPGWSKIVKEAVADGDFIDEKDKGLAWEMPLQILCVFIGCIVIYSFLFSIGSFVYHDVLWGSVLAIVATAGIIFLFKSFNKLRAN
;
A
#
# COMPACT_ATOMS: atom_id res chain seq x y z
N THR A 1 22.99 -15.80 2.40
CA THR A 1 23.42 -17.16 2.01
C THR A 1 23.66 -17.13 0.53
N ASP A 2 24.85 -17.48 0.06
CA ASP A 2 25.21 -17.39 -1.35
C ASP A 2 24.52 -18.52 -2.14
N LEU A 3 23.90 -18.22 -3.29
CA LEU A 3 23.28 -19.22 -4.17
C LEU A 3 24.30 -20.30 -4.60
N ALA A 4 25.59 -19.95 -4.68
CA ALA A 4 26.66 -20.92 -4.94
C ALA A 4 26.79 -21.97 -3.83
N SER A 5 26.65 -21.57 -2.56
CA SER A 5 26.67 -22.49 -1.42
C SER A 5 25.47 -23.45 -1.43
N ILE A 6 24.29 -22.95 -1.83
CA ILE A 6 23.09 -23.77 -1.98
C ILE A 6 23.23 -24.76 -3.14
N LYS A 7 23.77 -24.33 -4.29
CA LYS A 7 24.05 -25.21 -5.45
C LYS A 7 25.00 -26.35 -5.09
N ALA A 8 26.05 -26.05 -4.32
CA ALA A 8 27.04 -27.04 -3.91
C ALA A 8 26.43 -28.12 -3.02
N GLU A 9 25.49 -27.73 -2.15
CA GLU A 9 24.82 -28.66 -1.24
C GLU A 9 23.64 -29.40 -1.89
N PHE A 10 22.98 -28.80 -2.87
CA PHE A 10 21.83 -29.36 -3.59
C PHE A 10 22.06 -29.36 -5.11
N PRO A 11 22.91 -30.25 -5.65
CA PRO A 11 23.32 -30.23 -7.05
C PRO A 11 22.18 -30.56 -8.04
N ALA A 12 21.11 -31.20 -7.58
CA ALA A 12 19.93 -31.54 -8.40
C ALA A 12 19.05 -30.32 -8.74
N ILE A 13 19.25 -29.18 -8.08
CA ILE A 13 18.49 -27.95 -8.35
C ILE A 13 18.96 -27.36 -9.68
N THR A 14 18.06 -27.32 -10.67
CA THR A 14 18.33 -26.73 -11.97
C THR A 14 18.56 -25.22 -11.85
N GLY A 15 19.31 -24.64 -12.80
CA GLY A 15 19.59 -23.19 -12.79
C GLY A 15 18.33 -22.33 -12.84
N GLU A 16 17.23 -22.86 -13.39
CA GLU A 16 15.93 -22.20 -13.45
C GLU A 16 15.32 -21.94 -12.07
N TYR A 17 15.49 -22.86 -11.11
CA TYR A 17 14.90 -22.75 -9.77
C TYR A 17 15.87 -22.19 -8.72
N LEU A 18 17.17 -22.08 -9.04
CA LEU A 18 18.17 -21.47 -8.14
C LEU A 18 18.08 -19.94 -8.18
N LYS A 19 17.02 -19.41 -7.57
CA LYS A 19 16.74 -17.96 -7.42
C LYS A 19 16.64 -17.59 -5.93
N ASP A 20 16.51 -16.30 -5.62
CA ASP A 20 16.53 -15.76 -4.24
C ASP A 20 15.47 -16.36 -3.30
N ASP A 21 14.37 -16.83 -3.88
CA ASP A 21 13.23 -17.46 -3.23
C ASP A 21 13.49 -18.92 -2.80
N ILE A 22 14.63 -19.52 -3.19
CA ILE A 22 14.97 -20.91 -2.86
C ILE A 22 15.50 -21.11 -1.43
N ALA A 23 15.96 -20.05 -0.78
CA ALA A 23 16.61 -20.12 0.53
C ALA A 23 15.70 -20.76 1.60
N TYR A 24 14.40 -20.42 1.57
CA TYR A 24 13.44 -20.95 2.52
C TYR A 24 13.13 -22.44 2.29
N PRO A 25 12.77 -22.91 1.08
CA PRO A 25 12.67 -24.35 0.78
C PRO A 25 13.92 -25.16 1.16
N VAL A 26 15.11 -24.62 0.92
CA VAL A 26 16.38 -25.26 1.27
C VAL A 26 16.52 -25.40 2.78
N MET A 27 16.20 -24.36 3.55
CA MET A 27 16.17 -24.44 5.02
C MET A 27 15.20 -25.53 5.52
N LEU A 28 14.02 -25.66 4.88
CA LEU A 28 13.03 -26.68 5.27
C LEU A 28 13.55 -28.11 5.08
N SER A 29 14.37 -28.35 4.06
CA SER A 29 14.97 -29.68 3.82
C SER A 29 15.89 -30.16 4.94
N LYS A 30 16.34 -29.26 5.83
CA LYS A 30 17.20 -29.57 6.97
C LYS A 30 16.43 -30.01 8.23
N ILE A 31 15.10 -29.97 8.20
CA ILE A 31 14.26 -30.23 9.37
C ILE A 31 13.77 -31.69 9.33
N GLY A 32 13.65 -32.34 10.50
CA GLY A 32 13.18 -33.72 10.61
C GLY A 32 11.77 -33.96 10.03
N PRO A 33 11.44 -35.19 9.63
CA PRO A 33 10.28 -35.49 8.77
C PRO A 33 8.92 -35.06 9.36
N GLY A 34 8.73 -35.18 10.68
CA GLY A 34 7.48 -34.73 11.33
C GLY A 34 7.29 -33.22 11.30
N TRP A 35 8.36 -32.47 11.53
CA TRP A 35 8.36 -31.01 11.46
C TRP A 35 8.26 -30.50 10.03
N LEU A 36 8.92 -31.17 9.08
CA LEU A 36 8.79 -30.87 7.66
C LEU A 36 7.33 -30.99 7.20
N GLY A 37 6.65 -32.08 7.58
CA GLY A 37 5.22 -32.27 7.28
C GLY A 37 4.34 -31.16 7.87
N LEU A 38 4.60 -30.76 9.12
CA LEU A 38 3.86 -29.67 9.77
C LEU A 38 4.09 -28.32 9.07
N VAL A 39 5.35 -28.00 8.73
CA VAL A 39 5.66 -26.73 8.06
C VAL A 39 5.08 -26.70 6.65
N VAL A 40 5.21 -27.76 5.87
CA VAL A 40 4.62 -27.83 4.51
C VAL A 40 3.09 -27.69 4.58
N ALA A 41 2.43 -28.39 5.51
CA ALA A 41 1.00 -28.24 5.71
C ALA A 41 0.61 -26.80 6.09
N SER A 42 1.37 -26.15 6.98
CA SER A 42 1.12 -24.76 7.38
C SER A 42 1.31 -23.76 6.23
N LEU A 43 2.27 -24.01 5.33
CA LEU A 43 2.52 -23.18 4.16
C LEU A 43 1.39 -23.31 3.14
N ILE A 44 0.94 -24.54 2.88
CA ILE A 44 -0.23 -24.78 2.02
C ILE A 44 -1.46 -24.11 2.62
N ALA A 45 -1.69 -24.26 3.93
CA ALA A 45 -2.82 -23.64 4.61
C ALA A 45 -2.77 -22.10 4.53
N ALA A 46 -1.60 -21.50 4.79
CA ALA A 46 -1.41 -20.06 4.68
C ALA A 46 -1.65 -19.56 3.25
N TYR A 47 -1.07 -20.23 2.26
CA TYR A 47 -1.26 -19.93 0.83
C TYR A 47 -2.74 -20.02 0.42
N MET A 48 -3.44 -21.10 0.82
CA MET A 48 -4.86 -21.28 0.53
C MET A 48 -5.73 -20.21 1.21
N SER A 49 -5.37 -19.76 2.41
CA SER A 49 -6.05 -18.64 3.07
C SER A 49 -5.88 -17.35 2.26
N THR A 50 -4.67 -17.04 1.82
CA THR A 50 -4.39 -15.80 1.08
C THR A 50 -5.05 -15.79 -0.29
N ILE A 51 -4.90 -16.87 -1.07
CA ILE A 51 -5.57 -16.98 -2.38
C ILE A 51 -7.08 -16.98 -2.23
N GLY A 52 -7.62 -17.72 -1.25
CA GLY A 52 -9.05 -17.74 -0.97
C GLY A 52 -9.60 -16.34 -0.69
N THR A 53 -8.92 -15.56 0.14
CA THR A 53 -9.30 -14.16 0.41
C THR A 53 -9.26 -13.30 -0.85
N HIS A 54 -8.17 -13.32 -1.62
CA HIS A 54 -8.05 -12.49 -2.82
C HIS A 54 -9.03 -12.86 -3.92
N LEU A 55 -9.24 -14.16 -4.19
CA LEU A 55 -10.23 -14.61 -5.16
C LEU A 55 -11.67 -14.29 -4.72
N ASN A 56 -11.96 -14.39 -3.42
CA ASN A 56 -13.28 -14.04 -2.90
C ASN A 56 -13.54 -12.52 -2.96
N TRP A 57 -12.56 -11.69 -2.62
CA TRP A 57 -12.66 -10.24 -2.78
C TRP A 57 -12.79 -9.83 -4.25
N GLY A 58 -11.91 -10.33 -5.12
CA GLY A 58 -11.97 -10.05 -6.55
C GLY A 58 -13.29 -10.48 -7.18
N SER A 59 -13.80 -11.66 -6.79
CA SER A 59 -15.11 -12.14 -7.22
C SER A 59 -16.24 -11.23 -6.74
N SER A 60 -16.20 -10.81 -5.47
CA SER A 60 -17.19 -9.91 -4.89
C SER A 60 -17.22 -8.54 -5.59
N TYR A 61 -16.06 -8.00 -5.99
CA TYR A 61 -15.99 -6.76 -6.78
C TYR A 61 -16.62 -6.95 -8.16
N LEU A 62 -16.28 -8.02 -8.87
CA LEU A 62 -16.84 -8.27 -10.21
C LEU A 62 -18.37 -8.49 -10.15
N VAL A 63 -18.87 -9.15 -9.10
CA VAL A 63 -20.30 -9.42 -8.96
C VAL A 63 -21.07 -8.20 -8.47
N ASN A 64 -20.65 -7.55 -7.39
CA ASN A 64 -21.44 -6.49 -6.78
C ASN A 64 -21.22 -5.14 -7.45
N ASP A 65 -19.97 -4.82 -7.78
CA ASP A 65 -19.62 -3.48 -8.26
C ASP A 65 -19.74 -3.37 -9.78
N PHE A 66 -19.59 -4.49 -10.50
CA PHE A 66 -19.75 -4.54 -11.95
C PHE A 66 -21.06 -5.22 -12.39
N TYR A 67 -21.24 -6.52 -12.12
CA TYR A 67 -22.36 -7.29 -12.66
C TYR A 67 -23.71 -6.79 -12.14
N LYS A 68 -23.88 -6.71 -10.82
CA LYS A 68 -25.12 -6.23 -10.20
C LYS A 68 -25.36 -4.76 -10.56
N ARG A 69 -24.34 -3.92 -10.50
CA ARG A 69 -24.50 -2.48 -10.73
C ARG A 69 -24.82 -2.11 -12.19
N PHE A 70 -24.13 -2.72 -13.16
CA PHE A 70 -24.18 -2.28 -14.56
C PHE A 70 -24.80 -3.29 -15.53
N VAL A 71 -24.73 -4.61 -15.23
CA VAL A 71 -25.22 -5.65 -16.14
C VAL A 71 -26.64 -6.08 -15.81
N ASN A 72 -26.92 -6.37 -14.53
CA ASN A 72 -28.25 -6.79 -14.08
C ASN A 72 -28.58 -6.31 -12.65
N PRO A 73 -29.10 -5.08 -12.49
CA PRO A 73 -29.47 -4.48 -11.20
C PRO A 73 -30.51 -5.25 -10.41
N LYS A 74 -31.35 -6.04 -11.08
CA LYS A 74 -32.43 -6.82 -10.48
C LYS A 74 -32.10 -8.31 -10.40
N ALA A 75 -30.82 -8.68 -10.46
CA ALA A 75 -30.39 -10.08 -10.39
C ALA A 75 -30.79 -10.71 -9.03
N PRO A 76 -31.46 -11.88 -9.03
CA PRO A 76 -31.76 -12.58 -7.78
C PRO A 76 -30.47 -13.12 -7.14
N GLU A 77 -30.47 -13.30 -5.83
CA GLU A 77 -29.27 -13.72 -5.07
C GLU A 77 -28.65 -15.01 -5.60
N LYS A 78 -29.47 -16.01 -5.97
CA LYS A 78 -28.98 -17.26 -6.59
C LYS A 78 -28.13 -17.01 -7.82
N LYS A 79 -28.49 -16.02 -8.64
CA LYS A 79 -27.74 -15.65 -9.85
C LYS A 79 -26.45 -14.92 -9.50
N LEU A 80 -26.47 -14.07 -8.46
CA LEU A 80 -25.26 -13.40 -7.96
C LEU A 80 -24.24 -14.41 -7.42
N VAL A 81 -24.70 -15.41 -6.65
CA VAL A 81 -23.83 -16.49 -6.16
C VAL A 81 -23.23 -17.30 -7.30
N LEU A 82 -24.02 -17.63 -8.33
CA LEU A 82 -23.51 -18.31 -9.52
C LEU A 82 -22.44 -17.46 -10.23
N MET A 83 -22.72 -16.18 -10.45
CA MET A 83 -21.75 -15.25 -11.05
C MET A 83 -20.49 -15.10 -10.20
N GLY A 84 -20.61 -15.17 -8.87
CA GLY A 84 -19.46 -15.17 -7.96
C GLY A 84 -18.58 -16.40 -8.16
N ARG A 85 -19.18 -17.59 -8.22
CA ARG A 85 -18.43 -18.83 -8.48
C ARG A 85 -17.74 -18.82 -9.84
N LEU A 86 -18.45 -18.36 -10.88
CA LEU A 86 -17.88 -18.22 -12.23
C LEU A 86 -16.73 -17.21 -12.24
N SER A 87 -16.91 -16.06 -11.59
CA SER A 87 -15.87 -15.04 -11.46
C SER A 87 -14.62 -15.58 -10.76
N THR A 88 -14.78 -16.32 -9.66
CA THR A 88 -13.67 -16.97 -8.95
C THR A 88 -12.88 -17.92 -9.86
N ILE A 89 -13.57 -18.78 -10.62
CA ILE A 89 -12.90 -19.70 -11.55
C ILE A 89 -12.16 -18.93 -12.64
N THR A 90 -12.81 -17.93 -13.25
CA THR A 90 -12.20 -17.10 -14.30
C THR A 90 -10.97 -16.36 -13.79
N LEU A 91 -11.05 -15.73 -12.62
CA LEU A 91 -9.91 -15.05 -11.99
C LEU A 91 -8.76 -16.01 -11.70
N MET A 92 -9.06 -17.23 -11.22
CA MET A 92 -8.05 -18.25 -10.95
C MET A 92 -7.33 -18.69 -12.24
N VAL A 93 -8.07 -18.90 -13.33
CA VAL A 93 -7.48 -19.25 -14.64
C VAL A 93 -6.60 -18.12 -15.17
N ILE A 94 -7.08 -16.88 -15.13
CA ILE A 94 -6.31 -15.71 -15.60
C ILE A 94 -5.06 -15.51 -14.74
N ALA A 95 -5.18 -15.58 -13.42
CA ALA A 95 -4.04 -15.43 -12.51
C ALA A 95 -3.00 -16.53 -12.74
N GLY A 96 -3.43 -17.79 -12.89
CA GLY A 96 -2.54 -18.90 -13.23
C GLY A 96 -1.86 -18.73 -14.58
N PHE A 97 -2.59 -18.27 -15.59
CA PHE A 97 -2.02 -17.97 -16.91
C PHE A 97 -0.98 -16.86 -16.84
N ILE A 98 -1.27 -15.74 -16.16
CA ILE A 98 -0.32 -14.64 -16.00
C ILE A 98 0.93 -15.12 -15.25
N ALA A 99 0.75 -15.85 -14.16
CA ALA A 99 1.85 -16.35 -13.35
C ALA A 99 2.75 -17.33 -14.09
N LEU A 100 2.19 -18.21 -14.94
CA LEU A 100 2.96 -19.21 -15.67
C LEU A 100 3.61 -18.69 -16.95
N VAL A 101 3.04 -17.67 -17.59
CA VAL A 101 3.48 -17.19 -18.91
C VAL A 101 4.31 -15.90 -18.83
N PHE A 102 4.01 -15.01 -17.89
CA PHE A 102 4.60 -13.66 -17.86
C PHE A 102 5.49 -13.38 -16.65
N LEU A 103 5.43 -14.19 -15.59
CA LEU A 103 6.25 -13.97 -14.39
C LEU A 103 7.41 -14.95 -14.35
N GLU A 104 8.63 -14.43 -14.32
CA GLU A 104 9.82 -15.26 -14.14
C GLU A 104 10.14 -15.50 -12.66
N ASP A 105 9.77 -14.57 -11.78
CA ASP A 105 9.88 -14.69 -10.33
C ASP A 105 8.80 -13.85 -9.61
N ALA A 106 8.61 -14.14 -8.32
CA ALA A 106 7.59 -13.46 -7.50
C ALA A 106 7.90 -11.98 -7.25
N THR A 107 9.16 -11.56 -7.34
CA THR A 107 9.61 -10.18 -7.10
C THR A 107 9.09 -9.26 -8.18
N GLN A 108 9.04 -9.71 -9.45
CA GLN A 108 8.48 -8.92 -10.54
C GLN A 108 7.01 -8.57 -10.29
N ALA A 109 6.17 -9.55 -9.95
CA ALA A 109 4.77 -9.31 -9.59
C ALA A 109 4.61 -8.38 -8.39
N PHE A 110 5.43 -8.60 -7.35
CA PHE A 110 5.44 -7.75 -6.17
C PHE A 110 5.82 -6.30 -6.48
N ASN A 111 6.83 -6.10 -7.34
CA ASN A 111 7.27 -4.78 -7.77
C ASN A 111 6.19 -4.06 -8.58
N ILE A 112 5.48 -4.75 -9.48
CA ILE A 112 4.34 -4.17 -10.23
C ILE A 112 3.25 -3.73 -9.24
N LEU A 113 2.90 -4.60 -8.28
CA LEU A 113 1.89 -4.30 -7.27
C LEU A 113 2.26 -3.06 -6.46
N LEU A 114 3.51 -2.97 -5.99
CA LEU A 114 3.99 -1.82 -5.22
C LEU A 114 4.01 -0.53 -6.04
N LEU A 115 4.54 -0.56 -7.28
CA LEU A 115 4.62 0.62 -8.13
C LEU A 115 3.25 1.10 -8.60
N SER A 116 2.30 0.21 -8.85
CA SER A 116 0.93 0.56 -9.26
C SER A 116 0.17 1.34 -8.17
N GLY A 117 0.46 1.06 -6.89
CA GLY A 117 -0.09 1.80 -5.76
C GLY A 117 0.73 3.04 -5.35
N ALA A 118 1.96 3.20 -5.86
CA ALA A 118 2.90 4.21 -5.41
C ALA A 118 2.38 5.64 -5.69
N GLY A 119 2.34 6.47 -4.64
CA GLY A 119 1.90 7.87 -4.71
C GLY A 119 0.39 8.09 -4.61
N SER A 120 -0.44 7.04 -4.67
CA SER A 120 -1.91 7.15 -4.57
C SER A 120 -2.40 7.44 -3.14
N GLY A 121 -1.63 7.05 -2.11
CA GLY A 121 -2.02 7.18 -0.70
C GLY A 121 -2.34 8.62 -0.27
N LEU A 122 -1.63 9.61 -0.81
CA LEU A 122 -1.90 11.02 -0.51
C LEU A 122 -3.27 11.46 -1.02
N ILE A 123 -3.75 10.92 -2.14
CA ILE A 123 -5.06 11.26 -2.70
C ILE A 123 -6.16 10.81 -1.72
N TYR A 124 -6.04 9.57 -1.22
CA TYR A 124 -7.00 8.98 -0.28
C TYR A 124 -7.03 9.68 1.07
N LEU A 125 -5.94 10.34 1.47
CA LEU A 125 -5.90 11.19 2.66
C LEU A 125 -6.45 12.59 2.35
N LEU A 126 -5.95 13.24 1.29
CA LEU A 126 -6.28 14.62 0.94
C LEU A 126 -7.75 14.84 0.60
N ARG A 127 -8.45 13.84 0.05
CA ARG A 127 -9.91 13.92 -0.19
C ARG A 127 -10.73 14.29 1.04
N TRP A 128 -10.25 13.96 2.24
CA TRP A 128 -10.91 14.31 3.50
C TRP A 128 -10.65 15.76 3.90
N PHE A 129 -9.49 16.31 3.53
CA PHE A 129 -9.04 17.64 3.93
C PHE A 129 -9.20 18.71 2.85
N TRP A 130 -9.47 18.31 1.60
CA TRP A 130 -9.46 19.19 0.44
C TRP A 130 -10.61 18.88 -0.54
N TRP A 131 -11.55 19.82 -0.65
CA TRP A 131 -12.77 19.72 -1.47
C TRP A 131 -12.55 19.49 -2.97
N ARG A 132 -11.34 19.74 -3.49
CA ARG A 132 -11.05 19.71 -4.94
C ARG A 132 -10.80 18.29 -5.46
N ILE A 133 -10.44 17.34 -4.58
CA ILE A 133 -10.20 15.96 -4.99
C ILE A 133 -11.53 15.31 -5.35
N ASN A 134 -11.66 14.84 -6.59
CA ASN A 134 -12.87 14.20 -7.11
C ASN A 134 -12.57 12.78 -7.63
N ALA A 135 -13.62 12.04 -8.00
CA ALA A 135 -13.46 10.65 -8.47
C ALA A 135 -12.59 10.55 -9.74
N TRP A 136 -12.66 11.54 -10.63
CA TRP A 136 -11.85 11.57 -11.85
C TRP A 136 -10.35 11.78 -11.58
N THR A 137 -10.01 12.53 -10.54
CA THR A 137 -8.64 12.70 -10.05
C THR A 137 -8.07 11.34 -9.63
N GLU A 138 -8.85 10.57 -8.86
CA GLU A 138 -8.46 9.23 -8.40
C GLU A 138 -8.29 8.27 -9.59
N VAL A 139 -9.28 8.19 -10.49
CA VAL A 139 -9.23 7.30 -11.67
C VAL A 139 -8.05 7.64 -12.57
N PHE A 140 -7.84 8.93 -12.87
CA PHE A 140 -6.73 9.36 -13.71
C PHE A 140 -5.37 8.99 -13.09
N ALA A 141 -5.22 9.20 -11.78
CA ALA A 141 -4.00 8.84 -11.06
C ALA A 141 -3.74 7.34 -11.08
N MET A 142 -4.76 6.50 -10.86
CA MET A 142 -4.63 5.03 -10.86
C MET A 142 -4.20 4.49 -12.23
N VAL A 143 -4.78 5.04 -13.31
CA VAL A 143 -4.42 4.66 -14.68
C VAL A 143 -2.98 5.05 -14.99
N VAL A 144 -2.59 6.29 -14.71
CA VAL A 144 -1.21 6.76 -14.97
C VAL A 144 -0.21 6.00 -14.10
N ALA A 145 -0.49 5.78 -12.82
CA ALA A 145 0.37 5.02 -11.91
C ALA A 145 0.63 3.59 -12.43
N THR A 146 -0.43 2.91 -12.90
CA THR A 146 -0.31 1.56 -13.46
C THR A 146 0.51 1.55 -14.76
N ILE A 147 0.28 2.51 -15.66
CA ILE A 147 1.07 2.63 -16.90
C ILE A 147 2.55 2.90 -16.58
N VAL A 148 2.83 3.83 -15.66
CA VAL A 148 4.19 4.15 -15.22
C VAL A 148 4.85 2.92 -14.58
N ALA A 149 4.15 2.17 -13.74
CA ALA A 149 4.66 0.93 -13.15
C ALA A 149 5.08 -0.09 -14.20
N VAL A 150 4.22 -0.33 -15.21
CA VAL A 150 4.52 -1.24 -16.32
C VAL A 150 5.73 -0.76 -17.13
N ILE A 151 5.80 0.54 -17.46
CA ILE A 151 6.93 1.12 -18.20
C ILE A 151 8.23 0.99 -17.40
N LEU A 152 8.22 1.34 -16.11
CA LEU A 152 9.42 1.28 -15.25
C LEU A 152 9.94 -0.15 -15.05
N ILE A 153 9.06 -1.15 -15.11
CA ILE A 153 9.46 -2.56 -14.90
C ILE A 153 9.89 -3.22 -16.20
N PHE A 154 9.13 -3.07 -17.28
CA PHE A 154 9.34 -3.84 -18.51
C PHE A 154 10.09 -3.08 -19.62
N VAL A 155 10.12 -1.75 -19.57
CA VAL A 155 10.66 -0.93 -20.68
C VAL A 155 11.93 -0.20 -20.29
N VAL A 156 12.00 0.34 -19.06
CA VAL A 156 13.18 1.10 -18.61
C VAL A 156 14.34 0.15 -18.31
N ASN A 157 15.48 0.43 -18.94
CA ASN A 157 16.71 -0.31 -18.71
C ASN A 157 17.36 0.10 -17.38
N ASP A 158 17.60 -0.88 -16.52
CA ASP A 158 18.11 -0.66 -15.16
C ASP A 158 19.53 -0.11 -15.12
N LEU A 159 20.38 -0.46 -16.09
CA LEU A 159 21.74 0.07 -16.20
C LEU A 159 21.75 1.53 -16.64
N ALA A 160 20.91 1.90 -17.61
CA ALA A 160 20.74 3.29 -18.02
C ALA A 160 20.20 4.14 -16.85
N LEU A 161 19.26 3.60 -16.08
CA LEU A 161 18.74 4.25 -14.89
C LEU A 161 19.83 4.42 -13.81
N ALA A 162 20.59 3.36 -13.52
CA ALA A 162 21.70 3.40 -12.57
C ALA A 162 22.74 4.46 -12.95
N ASN A 163 23.13 4.51 -14.23
CA ASN A 163 24.07 5.51 -14.74
C ASN A 163 23.57 6.94 -14.59
N THR A 164 22.27 7.16 -14.79
CA THR A 164 21.66 8.50 -14.71
C THR A 164 21.63 9.01 -13.26
N PHE A 165 21.44 8.10 -12.30
CA PHE A 165 21.23 8.45 -10.88
C PHE A 165 22.43 8.15 -9.97
N SER A 166 23.55 7.64 -10.50
CA SER A 166 24.76 7.32 -9.73
C SER A 166 25.35 8.48 -8.94
N GLY A 167 25.15 9.72 -9.40
CA GLY A 167 25.58 10.94 -8.69
C GLY A 167 24.61 11.43 -7.61
N VAL A 168 23.41 10.86 -7.51
CA VAL A 168 22.34 11.32 -6.60
C VAL A 168 21.95 10.24 -5.60
N TYR A 169 21.87 8.98 -6.03
CA TYR A 169 21.51 7.84 -5.22
C TYR A 169 22.74 6.98 -4.93
N PRO A 170 22.98 6.58 -3.67
CA PRO A 170 24.15 5.77 -3.31
C PRO A 170 24.03 4.37 -3.92
N LEU A 171 24.70 4.16 -5.04
CA LEU A 171 24.83 2.86 -5.70
C LEU A 171 26.17 2.20 -5.32
N PRO A 172 26.24 0.85 -5.29
CA PRO A 172 27.51 0.14 -5.13
C PRO A 172 28.49 0.54 -6.23
N GLU A 173 29.77 0.73 -5.92
CA GLU A 173 30.78 1.15 -6.92
C GLU A 173 30.87 0.18 -8.12
N ASN A 174 30.59 -1.10 -7.88
CA ASN A 174 30.60 -2.16 -8.88
C ASN A 174 29.24 -2.40 -9.56
N PHE A 175 28.31 -1.42 -9.54
CA PHE A 175 26.96 -1.63 -10.08
C PHE A 175 26.93 -2.02 -11.56
N HIS A 176 27.95 -1.65 -12.34
CA HIS A 176 28.09 -2.02 -13.75
C HIS A 176 28.34 -3.51 -13.98
N GLU A 177 28.88 -4.21 -12.97
CA GLU A 177 29.23 -5.63 -13.03
C GLU A 177 28.17 -6.52 -12.37
N LEU A 178 27.16 -5.91 -11.74
CA LEU A 178 26.05 -6.64 -11.16
C LEU A 178 25.26 -7.36 -12.25
N ASP A 179 24.79 -8.56 -11.94
CA ASP A 179 23.82 -9.22 -12.79
C ASP A 179 22.53 -8.37 -12.89
N PRO A 180 21.75 -8.52 -13.98
CA PRO A 180 20.56 -7.70 -14.20
C PRO A 180 19.56 -7.71 -13.04
N LYS A 181 19.46 -8.81 -12.30
CA LYS A 181 18.49 -8.96 -11.20
C LYS A 181 18.96 -8.23 -9.95
N ALA A 182 20.22 -8.42 -9.56
CA ALA A 182 20.82 -7.67 -8.47
C ALA A 182 20.78 -6.16 -8.75
N LEU A 183 21.09 -5.76 -9.98
CA LEU A 183 20.98 -4.36 -10.42
C LEU A 183 19.54 -3.87 -10.28
N SER A 184 18.54 -4.62 -10.76
CA SER A 184 17.12 -4.28 -10.63
C SER A 184 16.68 -4.03 -9.19
N GLY A 185 17.13 -4.88 -8.26
CA GLY A 185 16.88 -4.71 -6.83
C GLY A 185 17.50 -3.43 -6.28
N THR A 186 18.73 -3.11 -6.67
CA THR A 186 19.42 -1.88 -6.21
C THR A 186 18.79 -0.59 -6.74
N VAL A 187 18.27 -0.60 -7.96
CA VAL A 187 17.61 0.57 -8.57
C VAL A 187 16.11 0.65 -8.28
N PHE A 188 15.49 -0.39 -7.70
CA PHE A 188 14.06 -0.40 -7.39
C PHE A 188 13.60 0.80 -6.54
N PRO A 189 14.33 1.25 -5.49
CA PRO A 189 13.95 2.46 -4.77
C PRO A 189 13.91 3.71 -5.65
N ILE A 190 14.78 3.82 -6.64
CA ILE A 190 14.77 4.90 -7.63
C ILE A 190 13.47 4.82 -8.46
N LYS A 191 13.12 3.63 -8.95
CA LYS A 191 11.84 3.40 -9.66
C LYS A 191 10.64 3.78 -8.79
N LEU A 192 10.65 3.43 -7.51
CA LEU A 192 9.59 3.76 -6.56
C LEU A 192 9.43 5.27 -6.41
N ILE A 193 10.52 6.01 -6.22
CA ILE A 193 10.49 7.47 -6.11
C ILE A 193 9.96 8.10 -7.40
N LEU A 194 10.44 7.63 -8.56
CA LEU A 194 9.95 8.09 -9.86
C LEU A 194 8.45 7.83 -10.03
N ALA A 195 7.97 6.64 -9.65
CA ALA A 195 6.55 6.32 -9.68
C ALA A 195 5.74 7.25 -8.77
N VAL A 196 6.18 7.49 -7.53
CA VAL A 196 5.52 8.42 -6.60
C VAL A 196 5.45 9.83 -7.19
N VAL A 197 6.55 10.34 -7.77
CA VAL A 197 6.60 11.67 -8.38
C VAL A 197 5.66 11.75 -9.58
N CYS A 198 5.73 10.79 -10.50
CA CYS A 198 4.87 10.74 -11.68
C CYS A 198 3.38 10.65 -11.30
N THR A 199 3.01 9.76 -10.38
CA THR A 199 1.62 9.66 -9.87
C THR A 199 1.21 10.95 -9.18
N THR A 200 2.11 11.61 -8.44
CA THR A 200 1.83 12.88 -7.77
C THR A 200 1.50 13.98 -8.77
N ILE A 201 2.33 14.12 -9.81
CA ILE A 201 2.08 15.06 -10.90
C ILE A 201 0.76 14.70 -11.59
N ALA A 202 0.51 13.41 -11.86
CA ALA A 202 -0.70 12.95 -12.52
C ALA A 202 -1.97 13.34 -11.76
N TRP A 203 -2.04 13.06 -10.45
CA TRP A 203 -3.24 13.41 -9.69
C TRP A 203 -3.37 14.93 -9.48
N ILE A 204 -2.28 15.68 -9.36
CA ILE A 204 -2.35 17.16 -9.31
C ILE A 204 -2.92 17.69 -10.63
N LEU A 205 -2.43 17.20 -11.77
CA LEU A 205 -2.97 17.56 -13.09
C LEU A 205 -4.43 17.13 -13.22
N GLY A 206 -4.78 15.91 -12.80
CA GLY A 206 -6.16 15.42 -12.78
C GLY A 206 -7.07 16.35 -11.98
N MET A 207 -6.66 16.75 -10.77
CA MET A 207 -7.41 17.66 -9.91
C MET A 207 -7.60 19.06 -10.53
N LEU A 208 -6.58 19.57 -11.24
CA LEU A 208 -6.63 20.90 -11.87
C LEU A 208 -7.44 20.91 -13.17
N LEU A 209 -7.32 19.86 -13.98
CA LEU A 209 -7.97 19.74 -15.29
C LEU A 209 -9.44 19.31 -15.17
N THR A 210 -9.79 18.54 -14.14
CA THR A 210 -11.16 18.08 -13.94
C THR A 210 -12.01 19.15 -13.27
N ARG A 211 -13.32 19.15 -13.59
CA ARG A 211 -14.27 20.03 -12.92
C ARG A 211 -14.48 19.54 -11.47
N PRO A 212 -14.58 20.45 -10.50
CA PRO A 212 -14.93 20.05 -9.14
C PRO A 212 -16.32 19.39 -9.13
N GLU A 213 -16.59 18.59 -8.09
CA GLU A 213 -17.91 18.02 -7.86
C GLU A 213 -18.98 19.09 -7.70
N SER A 214 -20.25 18.70 -7.91
CA SER A 214 -21.38 19.62 -7.76
C SER A 214 -21.44 20.24 -6.36
N LYS A 215 -21.95 21.47 -6.27
CA LYS A 215 -22.09 22.17 -4.98
C LYS A 215 -22.96 21.36 -4.01
N GLU A 216 -24.02 20.73 -4.53
CA GLU A 216 -24.95 19.90 -3.77
C GLU A 216 -24.26 18.67 -3.18
N THR A 217 -23.42 17.97 -3.95
CA THR A 217 -22.64 16.84 -3.47
C THR A 217 -21.64 17.26 -2.39
N LEU A 218 -20.91 18.36 -2.61
CA LEU A 218 -19.92 18.86 -1.65
C LEU A 218 -20.56 19.28 -0.32
N ARG A 219 -21.71 19.96 -0.37
CA ARG A 219 -22.47 20.35 0.84
C ARG A 219 -23.05 19.13 1.56
N SER A 220 -23.58 18.16 0.81
CA SER A 220 -24.10 16.91 1.38
C SER A 220 -22.99 16.13 2.08
N PHE A 221 -21.82 16.04 1.46
CA PHE A 221 -20.63 15.46 2.09
C PHE A 221 -20.26 16.20 3.36
N TYR A 222 -20.17 17.54 3.31
CA TYR A 222 -19.82 18.36 4.49
C TYR A 222 -20.77 18.12 5.67
N ARG A 223 -22.08 18.06 5.43
CA ARG A 223 -23.08 17.82 6.49
C ARG A 223 -22.93 16.43 7.15
N LEU A 224 -22.55 15.43 6.36
CA LEU A 224 -22.40 14.04 6.82
C LEU A 224 -21.09 13.82 7.56
N THR A 225 -19.98 14.29 7.00
CA THR A 225 -18.63 13.95 7.48
C THR A 225 -18.01 15.04 8.34
N ARG A 226 -18.55 16.28 8.27
CA ARG A 226 -18.03 17.47 8.95
C ARG A 226 -16.51 17.58 8.85
N PRO A 227 -15.98 17.61 7.62
CA PRO A 227 -14.56 17.56 7.40
C PRO A 227 -13.96 18.89 7.87
N GLY A 228 -13.18 18.85 8.95
CA GLY A 228 -12.53 20.04 9.48
C GLY A 228 -11.39 20.53 8.58
N GLY A 229 -11.04 21.82 8.71
CA GLY A 229 -9.78 22.38 8.20
C GLY A 229 -9.93 23.42 7.10
N PRO A 230 -8.81 24.03 6.68
CA PRO A 230 -8.82 25.19 5.78
C PRO A 230 -9.28 24.85 4.36
N GLY A 231 -9.09 23.61 3.91
CA GLY A 231 -9.47 23.19 2.55
C GLY A 231 -10.96 23.37 2.28
N TRP A 232 -11.83 23.14 3.26
CA TRP A 232 -13.29 23.26 3.08
C TRP A 232 -13.83 24.68 3.24
N SER A 233 -13.00 25.64 3.66
CA SER A 233 -13.42 27.01 3.97
C SER A 233 -14.11 27.72 2.80
N LYS A 234 -13.69 27.45 1.55
CA LYS A 234 -14.32 28.02 0.36
C LYS A 234 -15.77 27.54 0.20
N ILE A 235 -16.02 26.25 0.36
CA ILE A 235 -17.35 25.66 0.21
C ILE A 235 -18.29 26.12 1.32
N VAL A 236 -17.78 26.22 2.55
CA VAL A 236 -18.54 26.77 3.69
C VAL A 236 -18.94 28.21 3.43
N LYS A 237 -18.00 29.07 3.00
CA LYS A 237 -18.28 30.47 2.68
C LYS A 237 -19.30 30.62 1.55
N GLU A 238 -19.16 29.84 0.47
CA GLU A 238 -20.13 29.85 -0.63
C GLU A 238 -21.52 29.35 -0.19
N ALA A 239 -21.60 28.33 0.67
CA ALA A 239 -22.86 27.84 1.20
C ALA A 239 -23.56 28.89 2.08
N VAL A 240 -22.82 29.52 3.00
CA VAL A 240 -23.35 30.59 3.86
C VAL A 240 -23.81 31.80 3.04
N ALA A 241 -23.08 32.17 1.99
CA ALA A 241 -23.48 33.24 1.07
C ALA A 241 -24.77 32.91 0.31
N ASP A 242 -24.99 31.64 -0.02
CA ASP A 242 -26.21 31.14 -0.66
C ASP A 242 -27.35 30.91 0.37
N GLY A 243 -27.19 31.34 1.63
CA GLY A 243 -28.18 31.20 2.70
C GLY A 243 -28.23 29.81 3.36
N ASP A 244 -27.27 28.94 3.08
CA ASP A 244 -27.19 27.56 3.56
C ASP A 244 -26.14 27.44 4.68
N PHE A 245 -26.58 27.47 5.93
CA PHE A 245 -25.71 27.43 7.12
C PHE A 245 -25.23 26.01 7.47
N ILE A 246 -24.46 25.40 6.56
CA ILE A 246 -23.96 24.01 6.71
C ILE A 246 -23.02 23.80 7.91
N ASP A 247 -22.44 24.87 8.44
CA ASP A 247 -21.44 24.87 9.51
C ASP A 247 -22.01 25.27 10.88
N GLU A 248 -23.33 25.47 11.01
CA GLU A 248 -23.94 26.03 12.23
C GLU A 248 -23.55 25.29 13.51
N LYS A 249 -23.44 23.95 13.45
CA LYS A 249 -23.04 23.10 14.58
C LYS A 249 -21.54 23.14 14.89
N ASP A 250 -20.72 23.58 13.93
CA ASP A 250 -19.27 23.58 14.01
C ASP A 250 -18.69 25.00 14.14
N LYS A 251 -19.54 26.04 14.08
CA LYS A 251 -19.15 27.44 14.24
C LYS A 251 -18.48 27.67 15.59
N GLY A 252 -17.24 28.16 15.55
CA GLY A 252 -16.43 28.47 16.73
C GLY A 252 -15.70 27.27 17.34
N LEU A 253 -15.84 26.07 16.76
CA LEU A 253 -15.03 24.92 17.15
C LEU A 253 -13.63 25.03 16.55
N ALA A 254 -12.61 24.77 17.37
CA ALA A 254 -11.24 24.68 16.90
C ALA A 254 -11.04 23.41 16.06
N TRP A 255 -10.22 23.49 15.02
CA TRP A 255 -9.91 22.33 14.19
C TRP A 255 -9.01 21.34 14.95
N GLU A 256 -9.57 20.22 15.40
CA GLU A 256 -8.87 19.24 16.24
C GLU A 256 -7.99 18.23 15.46
N MET A 257 -8.21 18.07 14.14
CA MET A 257 -7.51 17.05 13.34
C MET A 257 -5.97 17.12 13.42
N PRO A 258 -5.29 18.28 13.46
CA PRO A 258 -3.84 18.32 13.61
C PRO A 258 -3.36 17.66 14.90
N LEU A 259 -4.10 17.87 16.01
CA LEU A 259 -3.79 17.24 17.29
C LEU A 259 -4.07 15.73 17.23
N GLN A 260 -5.16 15.30 16.59
CA GLN A 260 -5.48 13.89 16.41
C GLN A 260 -4.43 13.16 15.58
N ILE A 261 -4.00 13.75 14.45
CA ILE A 261 -2.94 13.22 13.59
C ILE A 261 -1.61 13.15 14.36
N LEU A 262 -1.27 14.21 15.12
CA LEU A 262 -0.08 14.19 15.98
C LEU A 262 -0.15 13.05 17.00
N CYS A 263 -1.30 12.81 17.62
CA CYS A 263 -1.49 11.69 18.54
C CYS A 263 -1.28 10.33 17.85
N VAL A 264 -1.71 10.16 16.59
CA VAL A 264 -1.43 8.94 15.83
C VAL A 264 0.08 8.73 15.65
N PHE A 265 0.82 9.75 15.23
CA PHE A 265 2.27 9.65 15.05
C PHE A 265 3.02 9.40 16.37
N ILE A 266 2.64 10.10 17.45
CA ILE A 266 3.20 9.85 18.78
C ILE A 266 2.85 8.42 19.25
N GLY A 267 1.65 7.93 18.97
CA GLY A 267 1.26 6.55 19.23
C GLY A 267 2.15 5.54 18.51
N CYS A 268 2.44 5.74 17.23
CA CYS A 268 3.39 4.91 16.48
C CYS A 268 4.79 4.95 17.12
N ILE A 269 5.29 6.13 17.47
CA ILE A 269 6.60 6.29 18.14
C ILE A 269 6.61 5.54 19.47
N VAL A 270 5.54 5.62 20.27
CA VAL A 270 5.40 4.91 21.55
C VAL A 270 5.48 3.40 21.33
N ILE A 271 4.70 2.86 20.38
CA ILE A 271 4.66 1.42 20.12
C ILE A 271 6.04 0.91 19.69
N TYR A 272 6.68 1.57 18.72
CA TYR A 272 8.01 1.17 18.25
C TYR A 272 9.08 1.34 19.34
N SER A 273 9.06 2.45 20.07
CA SER A 273 10.02 2.68 21.16
C SER A 273 9.86 1.64 22.26
N PHE A 274 8.63 1.25 22.60
CA PHE A 274 8.37 0.22 23.59
C PHE A 274 8.84 -1.17 23.11
N LEU A 275 8.53 -1.53 21.86
CA LEU A 275 8.97 -2.79 21.24
C LEU A 275 10.50 -2.90 21.22
N PHE A 276 11.19 -1.85 20.73
CA PHE A 276 12.64 -1.84 20.65
C PHE A 276 13.30 -1.74 22.03
N SER A 277 12.68 -1.05 22.99
CA SER A 277 13.18 -1.00 24.37
C SER A 277 13.26 -2.40 25.00
N ILE A 278 12.18 -3.19 24.87
CA ILE A 278 12.17 -4.58 25.34
C ILE A 278 13.25 -5.39 24.61
N GLY A 279 13.35 -5.26 23.29
CA GLY A 279 14.39 -5.92 22.50
C GLY A 279 15.80 -5.58 22.98
N SER A 280 16.10 -4.30 23.21
CA SER A 280 17.40 -3.84 23.70
C SER A 280 17.73 -4.43 25.07
N PHE A 281 16.76 -4.52 25.99
CA PHE A 281 16.99 -5.18 27.28
C PHE A 281 17.28 -6.67 27.15
N VAL A 282 16.60 -7.37 26.23
CA VAL A 282 16.87 -8.79 25.94
C VAL A 282 18.27 -8.99 25.38
N TYR A 283 18.76 -8.06 24.55
CA TYR A 283 20.13 -8.07 24.02
C TYR A 283 21.18 -7.45 24.96
N HIS A 284 20.83 -7.19 26.22
CA HIS A 284 21.71 -6.58 27.24
C HIS A 284 22.20 -5.15 26.93
N ASP A 285 21.57 -4.44 26.00
CA ASP A 285 21.85 -3.02 25.71
C ASP A 285 20.98 -2.12 26.60
N VAL A 286 21.48 -1.86 27.82
CA VAL A 286 20.74 -1.10 28.84
C VAL A 286 20.57 0.38 28.48
N LEU A 287 21.53 0.96 27.75
CA LEU A 287 21.49 2.37 27.38
C LEU A 287 20.34 2.65 26.41
N TRP A 288 20.30 1.93 25.28
CA TRP A 288 19.23 2.09 24.30
C TRP A 288 17.88 1.63 24.83
N GLY A 289 17.86 0.55 25.63
CA GLY A 289 16.66 0.10 26.32
C GLY A 289 16.04 1.21 27.18
N SER A 290 16.85 1.91 27.96
CA SER A 290 16.40 2.99 28.85
C SER A 290 15.96 4.25 28.09
N VAL A 291 16.71 4.67 27.07
CA VAL A 291 16.36 5.84 26.25
C VAL A 291 15.00 5.63 25.58
N LEU A 292 14.80 4.46 24.96
CA LEU A 292 13.56 4.12 24.27
C LEU A 292 12.38 3.98 25.26
N ALA A 293 12.63 3.46 26.47
CA ALA A 293 11.61 3.41 27.53
C ALA A 293 11.17 4.82 27.99
N ILE A 294 12.11 5.77 28.10
CA ILE A 294 11.80 7.16 28.46
C ILE A 294 10.98 7.81 27.34
N VAL A 295 11.37 7.63 26.07
CA VAL A 295 10.63 8.16 24.91
C VAL A 295 9.21 7.60 24.88
N ALA A 296 9.05 6.28 25.07
CA ALA A 296 7.74 5.65 25.15
C ALA A 296 6.90 6.23 26.30
N THR A 297 7.48 6.37 27.48
CA THR A 297 6.78 6.91 28.67
C THR A 297 6.36 8.36 28.47
N ALA A 298 7.24 9.21 27.93
CA ALA A 298 6.94 10.60 27.63
C ALA A 298 5.82 10.71 26.58
N GLY A 299 5.87 9.89 25.53
CA GLY A 299 4.81 9.81 24.53
C GLY A 299 3.47 9.38 25.11
N ILE A 300 3.46 8.37 26.00
CA ILE A 300 2.25 7.94 26.71
C ILE A 300 1.65 9.09 27.54
N ILE A 301 2.48 9.79 28.33
CA ILE A 301 2.04 10.94 29.13
C ILE A 301 1.44 12.03 28.23
N PHE A 302 2.09 12.32 27.09
CA PHE A 302 1.57 13.29 26.12
C PHE A 302 0.22 12.87 25.55
N LEU A 303 0.06 11.60 25.18
CA LEU A 303 -1.19 11.06 24.64
C LEU A 303 -2.33 11.18 25.66
N PHE A 304 -2.11 10.76 26.90
CA PHE A 304 -3.13 10.88 27.96
C PHE A 304 -3.49 12.33 28.25
N LYS A 305 -2.53 13.26 28.27
CA LYS A 305 -2.82 14.69 28.42
C LYS A 305 -3.58 15.27 27.22
N SER A 306 -3.32 14.77 26.03
CA SER A 306 -3.93 15.25 24.78
C SER A 306 -5.34 14.70 24.61
N PHE A 307 -5.63 13.47 25.03
CA PHE A 307 -6.98 12.89 25.01
C PHE A 307 -7.98 13.72 25.83
N ASN A 308 -7.56 14.27 26.97
CA ASN A 308 -8.42 15.15 27.76
C ASN A 308 -8.78 16.48 27.06
N LYS A 309 -8.04 16.85 26.01
CA LYS A 309 -8.30 18.04 25.19
C LYS A 309 -9.12 17.73 23.93
N LEU A 310 -9.14 16.47 23.51
CA LEU A 310 -9.94 16.02 22.37
C LEU A 310 -11.36 15.76 22.84
N ARG A 311 -12.35 16.32 22.15
CA ARG A 311 -13.74 16.00 22.48
C ARG A 311 -14.06 14.60 21.97
N ALA A 312 -14.41 13.70 22.88
CA ALA A 312 -15.20 12.53 22.52
C ALA A 312 -16.61 13.05 22.19
N ASN A 313 -16.98 13.00 20.92
CA ASN A 313 -18.39 13.13 20.53
C ASN A 313 -19.20 11.98 21.12
#